data_AF-A0A0J1H4N5-F1
#
_entry.id   AF-A0A0J1H4N5-F1
#
_cell.length_a   1.000
_cell.length_b   1.000
_cell.length_c   1.000
_cell.angle_alpha   90.00
_cell.angle_beta   90.00
_cell.angle_gamma   90.00
#
_symmetry.space_group_name_H-M   'P 1'
#
loop_
_entity.id
_entity.type
_entity.pdbx_description
1 polymer ?
#
loop_
_entity_poly.entity_id
_entity_poly.type
_entity_poly.pdbx_seq_one_letter_code
_entity_poly.pdbx_strand_id
1 'polypeptide(L)'
;MKKALIIGINDYPNSPLGGCVNDANTLATVLESNGDGSPNFGVRKITCPSTNITRSVLREAIEQLFSGDCDMALLYFSGHGFIKSTGGYLVTTDAKKYDEGVAMDEILTLANQSKARNKVIILDCCHSGAMASPSLSGNGTAQLAEGMSVLTASRDSEYALEANGAGIFTSLLVDALKGGAADIRGNITPGSLYAYVDEALGAWDQRPIFKTNVTNFSPLRIIPPKVPFETLRKITQYFPTADSEHKLDPSYEDTEASADPDNVKIFKDLQKYQSVGLVVPVNAEFMYYAALNSTSCRLTALGYQYWRLVNEKRL
;
A
#
# COMPACT_ATOMS: atom_id res chain seq x y z
N MET A 1 1.44 -7.33 -17.09
CA MET A 1 1.74 -5.88 -17.09
C MET A 1 0.80 -5.15 -16.15
N LYS A 2 1.26 -4.11 -15.44
CA LYS A 2 0.42 -3.24 -14.59
C LYS A 2 0.24 -1.86 -15.21
N LYS A 3 -0.97 -1.31 -15.18
CA LYS A 3 -1.32 0.04 -15.69
C LYS A 3 -1.75 0.93 -14.53
N ALA A 4 -1.33 2.20 -14.54
CA ALA A 4 -1.83 3.18 -13.58
C ALA A 4 -2.23 4.47 -14.32
N LEU A 5 -3.42 4.99 -14.00
CA LEU A 5 -3.87 6.31 -14.40
C LEU A 5 -3.86 7.20 -13.15
N ILE A 6 -3.07 8.27 -13.17
CA ILE A 6 -2.88 9.17 -12.05
C ILE A 6 -3.37 10.57 -12.46
N ILE A 7 -4.41 11.07 -11.80
CA ILE A 7 -5.03 12.35 -12.11
C ILE A 7 -4.86 13.32 -10.92
N GLY A 8 -4.48 14.56 -11.21
CA GLY A 8 -4.41 15.65 -10.24
C GLY A 8 -4.93 16.95 -10.85
N ILE A 9 -5.97 17.54 -10.24
CA ILE A 9 -6.63 18.75 -10.75
C ILE A 9 -6.51 19.88 -9.71
N ASN A 10 -5.92 21.02 -10.11
CA ASN A 10 -5.76 22.20 -9.26
C ASN A 10 -6.55 23.41 -9.78
N ASP A 11 -6.66 23.59 -11.09
CA ASP A 11 -7.08 24.83 -11.76
C ASP A 11 -8.61 24.92 -11.98
N TYR A 12 -9.38 24.54 -10.96
CA TYR A 12 -10.83 24.72 -11.00
C TYR A 12 -11.20 26.22 -11.08
N PRO A 13 -12.02 26.65 -12.06
CA PRO A 13 -12.29 28.08 -12.29
C PRO A 13 -12.83 28.86 -11.09
N ASN A 14 -13.63 28.21 -10.24
CA ASN A 14 -14.32 28.84 -9.11
C ASN A 14 -13.80 28.41 -7.73
N SER A 15 -12.91 27.41 -7.66
CA SER A 15 -12.44 26.83 -6.38
C SER A 15 -11.10 26.10 -6.57
N PRO A 16 -10.01 26.83 -6.87
CA PRO A 16 -8.72 26.20 -7.16
C PRO A 16 -8.14 25.47 -5.93
N LEU A 17 -7.31 24.46 -6.19
CA LEU A 17 -6.56 23.67 -5.19
C LEU A 17 -5.05 23.83 -5.41
N GLY A 18 -4.24 23.56 -4.37
CA GLY A 18 -2.79 23.70 -4.41
C GLY A 18 -2.04 22.37 -4.56
N GLY A 19 -2.51 21.31 -3.91
CA GLY A 19 -1.75 20.07 -3.70
C GLY A 19 -1.95 18.96 -4.73
N CYS A 20 -3.09 18.88 -5.43
CA CYS A 20 -3.46 17.68 -6.20
C CYS A 20 -2.49 17.35 -7.35
N VAL A 21 -1.94 18.35 -8.02
CA VAL A 21 -0.92 18.14 -9.06
C VAL A 21 0.38 17.61 -8.46
N ASN A 22 0.80 18.13 -7.30
CA ASN A 22 1.99 17.65 -6.60
C ASN A 22 1.82 16.22 -6.09
N ASP A 23 0.64 15.91 -5.55
CA ASP A 23 0.23 14.58 -5.12
C ASP A 23 0.31 13.57 -6.27
N ALA A 24 -0.30 13.90 -7.43
CA ALA A 24 -0.24 13.08 -8.64
C ALA A 24 1.20 12.88 -9.15
N ASN A 25 2.04 13.92 -9.13
CA ASN A 25 3.44 13.83 -9.54
C ASN A 25 4.26 12.91 -8.63
N THR A 26 4.05 13.03 -7.32
CA THR A 26 4.80 12.26 -6.33
C THR A 26 4.41 10.79 -6.40
N LEU A 27 3.11 10.50 -6.46
CA LEU A 27 2.62 9.13 -6.54
C LEU A 27 3.00 8.44 -7.85
N ALA A 28 2.93 9.16 -8.98
CA ALA A 28 3.37 8.64 -10.28
C ALA A 28 4.82 8.17 -10.23
N THR A 29 5.73 9.03 -9.76
CA THR A 29 7.17 8.71 -9.62
C THR A 29 7.40 7.45 -8.77
N VAL A 30 6.66 7.31 -7.66
CA VAL A 30 6.82 6.16 -6.76
C VAL A 30 6.28 4.86 -7.37
N LEU A 31 5.22 4.93 -8.17
CA LEU A 31 4.59 3.75 -8.77
C LEU A 31 5.29 3.28 -10.06
N GLU A 32 6.06 4.14 -10.75
CA GLU A 32 6.81 3.76 -11.95
C GLU A 32 7.87 2.68 -11.68
N SER A 33 8.42 2.63 -10.47
CA SER A 33 9.51 1.72 -10.11
C SER A 33 9.31 0.99 -8.77
N ASN A 34 9.84 -0.22 -8.68
CA ASN A 34 10.00 -0.93 -7.42
C ASN A 34 11.16 -0.32 -6.61
N GLY A 35 11.30 -0.74 -5.35
CA GLY A 35 12.36 -0.24 -4.46
C GLY A 35 13.78 -0.59 -4.91
N ASP A 36 13.95 -1.57 -5.80
CA ASP A 36 15.23 -1.94 -6.42
C ASP A 36 15.51 -1.18 -7.73
N GLY A 37 14.61 -0.28 -8.15
CA GLY A 37 14.71 0.48 -9.40
C GLY A 37 14.19 -0.25 -10.64
N SER A 38 13.72 -1.50 -10.51
CA SER A 38 13.07 -2.20 -11.63
C SER A 38 11.72 -1.56 -11.99
N PRO A 39 11.26 -1.64 -13.25
CA PRO A 39 9.94 -1.12 -13.64
C PRO A 39 8.79 -1.78 -12.88
N ASN A 40 7.74 -1.01 -12.52
CA ASN A 40 6.55 -1.51 -11.82
C ASN A 40 5.24 -1.24 -12.59
N PHE A 41 4.74 0.00 -12.61
CA PHE A 41 3.56 0.38 -13.40
C PHE A 41 3.94 1.13 -14.67
N GLY A 42 3.22 0.85 -15.77
CA GLY A 42 3.11 1.80 -16.87
C GLY A 42 2.18 2.93 -16.44
N VAL A 43 2.75 4.07 -16.04
CA VAL A 43 2.00 5.21 -15.51
C VAL A 43 1.60 6.16 -16.64
N ARG A 44 0.30 6.45 -16.73
CA ARG A 44 -0.25 7.58 -17.48
C ARG A 44 -0.69 8.64 -16.48
N LYS A 45 -0.05 9.81 -16.55
CA LYS A 45 -0.37 10.95 -15.67
C LYS A 45 -1.13 12.02 -16.46
N ILE A 46 -2.21 12.54 -15.89
CA ILE A 46 -2.99 13.65 -16.44
C ILE A 46 -3.11 14.73 -15.37
N THR A 47 -2.45 15.86 -15.58
CA THR A 47 -2.41 16.98 -14.61
C THR A 47 -2.55 18.32 -15.30
N CYS A 48 -3.08 19.29 -14.58
CA CYS A 48 -3.11 20.69 -15.01
C CYS A 48 -1.77 21.39 -14.72
N PRO A 49 -1.42 22.48 -15.45
CA PRO A 49 -2.16 23.10 -16.56
C PRO A 49 -1.88 22.42 -17.92
N SER A 50 -1.06 21.36 -17.96
CA SER A 50 -0.66 20.70 -19.20
C SER A 50 -1.82 20.11 -20.00
N THR A 51 -2.94 19.79 -19.34
CA THR A 51 -4.16 19.29 -19.97
C THR A 51 -5.35 19.94 -19.31
N ASN A 52 -6.31 20.41 -20.09
CA ASN A 52 -7.61 20.83 -19.56
C ASN A 52 -8.45 19.57 -19.27
N ILE A 53 -8.61 19.21 -18.00
CA ILE A 53 -9.20 17.93 -17.57
C ILE A 53 -10.73 18.06 -17.55
N THR A 54 -11.32 18.04 -18.74
CA THR A 54 -12.77 18.05 -18.94
C THR A 54 -13.39 16.69 -18.63
N ARG A 55 -14.71 16.66 -18.46
CA ARG A 55 -15.47 15.41 -18.26
C ARG A 55 -15.18 14.36 -19.33
N SER A 56 -15.11 14.77 -20.60
CA SER A 56 -14.83 13.86 -21.72
C SER A 56 -13.42 13.27 -21.64
N VAL A 57 -12.42 14.09 -21.33
CA VAL A 57 -11.01 13.66 -21.24
C VAL A 57 -10.82 12.69 -20.07
N LEU A 58 -11.39 13.00 -18.92
CA LEU A 58 -11.32 12.13 -17.74
C LEU A 58 -12.00 10.79 -17.99
N ARG A 59 -13.21 10.81 -18.56
CA ARG A 59 -13.97 9.61 -18.90
C ARG A 59 -13.23 8.71 -19.88
N GLU A 60 -12.71 9.28 -20.97
CA GLU A 60 -11.94 8.54 -21.97
C GLU A 60 -10.70 7.89 -21.35
N ALA A 61 -9.97 8.60 -20.50
CA ALA A 61 -8.79 8.07 -19.85
C ALA A 61 -9.13 6.90 -18.91
N ILE A 62 -10.22 7.00 -18.14
CA ILE A 62 -10.69 5.93 -17.25
C ILE A 62 -11.14 4.71 -18.05
N GLU A 63 -11.88 4.91 -19.14
CA GLU A 63 -12.28 3.81 -20.04
C GLU A 63 -11.05 3.11 -20.62
N GLN A 64 -10.05 3.86 -21.07
CA GLN A 64 -8.79 3.30 -21.57
C GLN A 64 -7.99 2.56 -20.49
N LEU A 65 -7.97 3.04 -19.23
CA LEU A 65 -7.33 2.35 -18.11
C LEU A 65 -7.90 0.95 -17.92
N PHE A 66 -9.24 0.85 -17.86
CA PHE A 66 -9.95 -0.40 -17.60
C PHE A 66 -10.13 -1.28 -18.85
N SER A 67 -9.70 -0.82 -20.01
CA SER A 67 -9.70 -1.59 -21.25
C SER A 67 -8.55 -2.62 -21.34
N GLY A 68 -8.80 -3.69 -22.11
CA GLY A 68 -7.82 -4.75 -22.37
C GLY A 68 -7.59 -5.68 -21.18
N ASP A 69 -6.55 -6.51 -21.29
CA ASP A 69 -6.11 -7.44 -20.25
C ASP A 69 -4.80 -6.94 -19.59
N CYS A 70 -4.75 -6.98 -18.26
CA CYS A 70 -3.57 -6.64 -17.49
C CYS A 70 -3.62 -7.30 -16.10
N ASP A 71 -2.46 -7.38 -15.43
CA ASP A 71 -2.38 -7.95 -14.08
C ASP A 71 -3.03 -7.02 -13.05
N MET A 72 -2.89 -5.71 -13.25
CA MET A 72 -3.46 -4.71 -12.37
C MET A 72 -3.74 -3.40 -13.13
N ALA A 73 -4.91 -2.82 -12.88
CA ALA A 73 -5.28 -1.47 -13.29
C ALA A 73 -5.48 -0.61 -12.03
N LEU A 74 -4.71 0.46 -11.89
CA LEU A 74 -4.81 1.40 -10.78
C LEU A 74 -5.33 2.75 -11.26
N LEU A 75 -6.42 3.23 -10.68
CA LEU A 75 -6.90 4.60 -10.81
C LEU A 75 -6.54 5.36 -9.54
N TYR A 76 -5.84 6.48 -9.68
CA TYR A 76 -5.67 7.45 -8.61
C TYR A 76 -6.24 8.80 -9.06
N PHE A 77 -7.04 9.43 -8.21
CA PHE A 77 -7.58 10.76 -8.44
C PHE A 77 -7.39 11.65 -7.21
N SER A 78 -6.82 12.84 -7.41
CA SER A 78 -6.78 13.92 -6.43
C SER A 78 -7.41 15.19 -7.01
N GLY A 79 -8.36 15.77 -6.28
CA GLY A 79 -9.15 16.91 -6.75
C GLY A 79 -10.45 17.10 -5.95
N HIS A 80 -11.41 17.83 -6.53
CA HIS A 80 -12.73 17.99 -5.94
C HIS A 80 -13.62 16.75 -6.15
N GLY A 81 -14.35 16.38 -5.10
CA GLY A 81 -15.43 15.40 -5.13
C GLY A 81 -16.75 16.08 -4.79
N PHE A 82 -17.85 15.64 -5.40
CA PHE A 82 -19.17 16.20 -5.15
C PHE A 82 -20.21 15.09 -4.94
N ILE A 83 -21.08 15.26 -3.96
CA ILE A 83 -22.18 14.33 -3.68
C ILE A 83 -23.52 14.97 -3.97
N LYS A 84 -24.36 14.20 -4.69
CA LYS A 84 -25.78 14.47 -4.88
C LYS A 84 -26.61 13.31 -4.35
N SER A 85 -27.93 13.52 -4.29
CA SER A 85 -28.89 12.44 -4.10
C SER A 85 -28.77 11.32 -5.14
N THR A 86 -28.21 11.62 -6.32
CA THR A 86 -28.00 10.69 -7.43
C THR A 86 -26.66 9.93 -7.35
N GLY A 87 -25.78 10.26 -6.40
CA GLY A 87 -24.47 9.62 -6.26
C GLY A 87 -23.30 10.60 -6.18
N GLY A 88 -22.09 10.04 -6.20
CA GLY A 88 -20.82 10.77 -6.15
C GLY A 88 -20.23 11.08 -7.52
N TYR A 89 -19.53 12.20 -7.64
CA TYR A 89 -18.87 12.65 -8.87
C TYR A 89 -17.43 13.10 -8.61
N LEU A 90 -16.51 12.69 -9.50
CA LEU A 90 -15.18 13.29 -9.62
C LEU A 90 -15.32 14.58 -10.44
N VAL A 91 -15.03 15.72 -9.81
CA VAL A 91 -15.30 17.04 -10.40
C VAL A 91 -14.21 17.40 -11.41
N THR A 92 -14.62 17.84 -12.60
CA THR A 92 -13.73 18.24 -13.71
C THR A 92 -13.64 19.76 -13.85
N THR A 93 -12.70 20.26 -14.65
CA THR A 93 -12.48 21.71 -14.82
C THR A 93 -13.63 22.42 -15.54
N ASP A 94 -14.40 21.68 -16.34
CA ASP A 94 -15.58 22.14 -17.07
C ASP A 94 -16.90 21.95 -16.32
N ALA A 95 -16.84 21.61 -15.03
CA ALA A 95 -17.98 21.34 -14.19
C ALA A 95 -19.00 22.50 -14.18
N LYS A 96 -20.28 22.16 -14.37
CA LYS A 96 -21.42 23.07 -14.32
C LYS A 96 -22.48 22.52 -13.38
N LYS A 97 -23.41 23.38 -12.97
CA LYS A 97 -24.59 22.93 -12.24
C LYS A 97 -25.32 21.86 -13.06
N TYR A 98 -25.50 20.67 -12.48
CA TYR A 98 -26.09 19.48 -13.11
C TYR A 98 -25.17 18.68 -14.06
N ASP A 99 -23.91 19.06 -14.19
CA ASP A 99 -22.88 18.34 -14.95
C ASP A 99 -21.53 18.52 -14.25
N GLU A 100 -21.36 17.84 -13.11
CA GLU A 100 -20.23 18.05 -12.21
C GLU A 100 -18.95 17.35 -12.69
N GLY A 101 -19.07 16.30 -13.51
CA GLY A 101 -17.95 15.50 -13.98
C GLY A 101 -18.29 14.02 -14.18
N VAL A 102 -17.38 13.12 -13.79
CA VAL A 102 -17.55 11.67 -13.99
C VAL A 102 -18.16 11.03 -12.75
N ALA A 103 -19.26 10.29 -12.93
CA ALA A 103 -19.96 9.63 -11.83
C ALA A 103 -19.16 8.43 -11.30
N MET A 104 -19.14 8.23 -9.98
CA MET A 104 -18.45 7.09 -9.37
C MET A 104 -19.06 5.75 -9.77
N ASP A 105 -20.38 5.68 -9.91
CA ASP A 105 -21.06 4.47 -10.36
C ASP A 105 -20.63 4.08 -11.79
N GLU A 106 -20.35 5.07 -12.65
CA GLU A 106 -19.81 4.84 -13.98
C GLU A 106 -18.38 4.25 -13.89
N ILE A 107 -17.53 4.80 -13.03
CA ILE A 107 -16.16 4.31 -12.81
C ILE A 107 -16.18 2.88 -12.26
N LEU A 108 -17.01 2.60 -11.26
CA LEU A 108 -17.18 1.27 -10.69
C LEU A 108 -17.71 0.27 -11.73
N THR A 109 -18.65 0.70 -12.58
CA THR A 109 -19.17 -0.12 -13.69
C THR A 109 -18.06 -0.47 -14.68
N LEU A 110 -17.26 0.50 -15.12
CA LEU A 110 -16.13 0.28 -16.01
C LEU A 110 -15.09 -0.65 -15.39
N ALA A 111 -14.77 -0.45 -14.11
CA ALA A 111 -13.81 -1.29 -13.38
C ALA A 111 -14.34 -2.72 -13.19
N ASN A 112 -15.64 -2.90 -12.93
CA ASN A 112 -16.27 -4.21 -12.78
C ASN A 112 -16.30 -5.00 -14.09
N GLN A 113 -16.48 -4.30 -15.22
CA GLN A 113 -16.45 -4.89 -16.56
C GLN A 113 -15.03 -5.13 -17.10
N SER A 114 -14.01 -4.59 -16.43
CA SER A 114 -12.61 -4.75 -16.82
C SER A 114 -12.15 -6.20 -16.72
N LYS A 115 -11.36 -6.64 -17.71
CA LYS A 115 -10.67 -7.94 -17.69
C LYS A 115 -9.40 -7.95 -16.83
N ALA A 116 -9.01 -6.80 -16.27
CA ALA A 116 -7.87 -6.72 -15.36
C ALA A 116 -8.06 -7.68 -14.17
N ARG A 117 -6.99 -8.42 -13.83
CA ARG A 117 -7.03 -9.37 -12.70
C ARG A 117 -7.23 -8.64 -11.37
N ASN A 118 -6.56 -7.51 -11.19
CA ASN A 118 -6.70 -6.65 -10.03
C ASN A 118 -7.12 -5.24 -10.48
N LYS A 119 -8.08 -4.63 -9.77
CA LYS A 119 -8.51 -3.25 -9.99
C LYS A 119 -8.35 -2.50 -8.68
N VAL A 120 -7.61 -1.41 -8.69
CA VAL A 120 -7.37 -0.60 -7.49
C VAL A 120 -7.81 0.82 -7.80
N ILE A 121 -8.74 1.35 -7.01
CA ILE A 121 -9.21 2.73 -7.13
C ILE A 121 -8.83 3.44 -5.84
N ILE A 122 -8.05 4.52 -5.95
CA ILE A 122 -7.62 5.36 -4.83
C ILE A 122 -8.12 6.77 -5.08
N LEU A 123 -8.93 7.31 -4.16
CA LEU A 123 -9.52 8.65 -4.31
C LEU A 123 -9.05 9.53 -3.16
N ASP A 124 -8.35 10.62 -3.48
CA ASP A 124 -8.02 11.71 -2.56
C ASP A 124 -8.88 12.94 -2.89
N CYS A 125 -10.17 12.85 -2.62
CA CYS A 125 -11.09 13.96 -2.81
C CYS A 125 -12.12 14.07 -1.68
N CYS A 126 -12.61 15.29 -1.44
CA CYS A 126 -13.63 15.54 -0.43
C CYS A 126 -14.89 14.71 -0.70
N HIS A 127 -15.51 14.23 0.37
CA HIS A 127 -16.67 13.33 0.38
C HIS A 127 -16.46 11.96 -0.28
N SER A 128 -15.25 11.59 -0.71
CA SER A 128 -15.03 10.31 -1.41
C SER A 128 -15.40 9.07 -0.59
N GLY A 129 -15.40 9.16 0.75
CA GLY A 129 -15.94 8.11 1.62
C GLY A 129 -17.45 7.86 1.44
N ALA A 130 -18.26 8.92 1.42
CA ALA A 130 -19.69 8.78 1.14
C ALA A 130 -19.95 8.40 -0.33
N MET A 131 -19.02 8.71 -1.25
CA MET A 131 -19.05 8.25 -2.64
C MET A 131 -18.68 6.76 -2.80
N ALA A 132 -17.83 6.22 -1.92
CA ALA A 132 -17.51 4.79 -1.86
C ALA A 132 -18.63 3.96 -1.23
N SER A 133 -19.64 4.60 -0.64
CA SER A 133 -20.85 3.96 -0.13
C SER A 133 -22.02 4.19 -1.08
N PRO A 134 -22.20 3.36 -2.12
CA PRO A 134 -23.37 3.47 -2.96
C PRO A 134 -24.60 3.38 -2.06
N SER A 135 -25.50 4.34 -2.22
CA SER A 135 -26.80 4.33 -1.55
C SER A 135 -27.47 2.99 -1.84
N LEU A 136 -28.12 2.41 -0.82
CA LEU A 136 -28.91 1.17 -0.85
C LEU A 136 -30.11 1.20 -1.83
N SER A 137 -30.15 2.16 -2.76
CA SER A 137 -31.29 2.51 -3.58
C SER A 137 -30.93 2.40 -5.06
N GLY A 138 -30.87 1.16 -5.56
CA GLY A 138 -31.14 0.86 -6.97
C GLY A 138 -29.96 0.30 -7.78
N ASN A 139 -30.16 -0.93 -8.26
CA ASN A 139 -29.50 -1.56 -9.41
C ASN A 139 -28.06 -2.08 -9.25
N GLY A 140 -27.83 -3.07 -8.39
CA GLY A 140 -26.83 -4.14 -8.62
C GLY A 140 -25.33 -3.78 -8.72
N THR A 141 -24.97 -2.50 -8.77
CA THR A 141 -23.61 -1.95 -8.82
C THR A 141 -22.91 -1.93 -7.46
N ALA A 142 -23.63 -2.27 -6.39
CA ALA A 142 -23.12 -2.31 -5.02
C ALA A 142 -22.14 -3.47 -4.75
N GLN A 143 -21.99 -4.44 -5.68
CA GLN A 143 -21.01 -5.51 -5.55
C GLN A 143 -19.74 -5.18 -6.34
N LEU A 144 -18.63 -5.08 -5.62
CA LEU A 144 -17.30 -5.02 -6.21
C LEU A 144 -16.99 -6.38 -6.87
N ALA A 145 -16.54 -6.39 -8.12
CA ALA A 145 -16.09 -7.61 -8.78
C ALA A 145 -14.86 -8.21 -8.07
N GLU A 146 -14.59 -9.49 -8.30
CA GLU A 146 -13.38 -10.12 -7.80
C GLU A 146 -12.12 -9.37 -8.29
N GLY A 147 -11.15 -9.23 -7.39
CA GLY A 147 -9.90 -8.54 -7.63
C GLY A 147 -10.00 -7.02 -7.43
N MET A 148 -11.13 -6.49 -6.96
CA MET A 148 -11.32 -5.03 -6.82
C MET A 148 -11.06 -4.53 -5.41
N SER A 149 -10.33 -3.43 -5.29
CA SER A 149 -10.11 -2.68 -4.06
C SER A 149 -10.34 -1.19 -4.30
N VAL A 150 -11.12 -0.56 -3.43
CA VAL A 150 -11.42 0.88 -3.44
C VAL A 150 -10.97 1.45 -2.11
N LEU A 151 -10.10 2.45 -2.16
CA LEU A 151 -9.60 3.18 -1.02
C LEU A 151 -9.89 4.67 -1.20
N THR A 152 -10.51 5.31 -0.22
CA THR A 152 -10.89 6.72 -0.34
C THR A 152 -10.48 7.52 0.88
N ALA A 153 -9.99 8.74 0.64
CA ALA A 153 -9.78 9.73 1.67
C ALA A 153 -11.13 10.10 2.30
N SER A 154 -11.31 9.83 3.57
CA SER A 154 -12.52 10.22 4.29
C SER A 154 -12.44 11.70 4.65
N ARG A 155 -13.21 12.55 3.96
CA ARG A 155 -13.40 13.95 4.34
C ARG A 155 -14.87 14.30 4.23
N ASP A 156 -15.53 14.61 5.35
CA ASP A 156 -16.97 14.89 5.39
C ASP A 156 -17.32 16.35 5.14
N SER A 157 -16.39 17.30 5.24
CA SER A 157 -16.72 18.71 4.92
C SER A 157 -15.56 19.72 4.91
N GLU A 158 -14.30 19.32 5.00
CA GLU A 158 -13.21 20.30 5.09
C GLU A 158 -12.25 20.22 3.92
N TYR A 159 -11.79 21.40 3.49
CA TYR A 159 -10.65 21.58 2.59
C TYR A 159 -9.62 20.50 2.87
N ALA A 160 -9.09 19.86 1.82
CA ALA A 160 -7.98 18.95 1.99
C ALA A 160 -6.92 19.69 2.81
N LEU A 161 -6.71 19.26 4.06
CA LEU A 161 -5.65 19.80 4.90
C LEU A 161 -4.36 19.51 4.12
N GLU A 162 -3.80 20.58 3.55
CA GLU A 162 -2.54 20.58 2.85
C GLU A 162 -1.47 20.87 3.88
N ALA A 163 -0.51 19.96 4.03
CA ALA A 163 0.71 20.21 4.78
C ALA A 163 1.84 20.34 3.76
N ASN A 164 2.50 21.49 3.72
CA ASN A 164 3.63 21.76 2.82
C ASN A 164 3.34 21.51 1.32
N GLY A 165 2.11 21.77 0.87
CA GLY A 165 1.72 21.62 -0.55
C GLY A 165 1.43 20.19 -1.00
N ALA A 166 1.18 19.26 -0.08
CA ALA A 166 0.70 17.91 -0.36
C ALA A 166 -0.52 17.58 0.51
N GLY A 167 -1.46 16.79 -0.01
CA GLY A 167 -2.59 16.28 0.77
C GLY A 167 -2.10 15.28 1.83
N ILE A 168 -2.58 15.40 3.09
CA ILE A 168 -2.18 14.50 4.19
C ILE A 168 -2.40 13.02 3.84
N PHE A 169 -3.50 12.69 3.15
CA PHE A 169 -3.77 11.32 2.76
C PHE A 169 -2.72 10.82 1.75
N THR A 170 -2.44 11.60 0.70
CA THR A 170 -1.44 11.22 -0.30
C THR A 170 -0.01 11.19 0.26
N SER A 171 0.36 12.07 1.18
CA SER A 171 1.68 12.01 1.82
C SER A 171 1.85 10.70 2.60
N LEU A 172 0.85 10.30 3.40
CA LEU A 172 0.85 9.02 4.11
C LEU A 172 0.88 7.82 3.14
N LEU A 173 0.13 7.88 2.04
CA LEU A 173 0.17 6.86 0.99
C LEU A 173 1.57 6.71 0.37
N VAL A 174 2.23 7.83 0.10
CA VAL A 174 3.58 7.85 -0.47
C VAL A 174 4.58 7.26 0.51
N ASP A 175 4.50 7.61 1.80
CA ASP A 175 5.38 7.05 2.83
C ASP A 175 5.15 5.54 3.03
N ALA A 176 3.89 5.11 3.01
CA ALA A 176 3.52 3.71 2.98
C ALA A 176 4.19 2.97 1.82
N LEU A 177 4.09 3.52 0.60
CA LEU A 177 4.67 2.97 -0.63
C LEU A 177 6.19 3.01 -0.65
N LYS A 178 6.83 3.96 0.05
CA LYS A 178 8.29 4.03 0.18
C LYS A 178 8.87 2.96 1.10
N GLY A 179 8.03 2.29 1.90
CA GLY A 179 8.41 1.13 2.70
C GLY A 179 7.78 1.09 4.09
N GLY A 180 7.08 2.14 4.50
CA GLY A 180 6.37 2.17 5.79
C GLY A 180 5.36 1.02 5.93
N ALA A 181 4.73 0.62 4.83
CA ALA A 181 3.72 -0.44 4.79
C ALA A 181 4.23 -1.79 4.25
N ALA A 182 5.55 -1.99 4.20
CA ALA A 182 6.15 -3.21 3.65
C ALA A 182 6.19 -4.36 4.66
N ASP A 183 5.77 -5.55 4.22
CA ASP A 183 6.00 -6.80 4.95
C ASP A 183 7.51 -7.16 4.99
N ILE A 184 7.89 -8.23 5.71
CA ILE A 184 9.31 -8.64 5.83
C ILE A 184 9.90 -9.02 4.46
N ARG A 185 9.05 -9.47 3.52
CA ARG A 185 9.43 -9.82 2.14
C ARG A 185 9.47 -8.60 1.21
N GLY A 186 9.14 -7.41 1.71
CA GLY A 186 9.15 -6.17 0.96
C GLY A 186 7.88 -5.89 0.15
N ASN A 187 6.81 -6.66 0.32
CA ASN A 187 5.55 -6.43 -0.39
C ASN A 187 4.74 -5.31 0.25
N ILE A 188 4.23 -4.40 -0.57
CA ILE A 188 3.29 -3.35 -0.18
C ILE A 188 1.98 -3.60 -0.92
N THR A 189 0.90 -3.79 -0.18
CA THR A 189 -0.42 -4.20 -0.69
C THR A 189 -1.47 -3.15 -0.41
N PRO A 190 -2.65 -3.16 -1.08
CA PRO A 190 -3.75 -2.26 -0.71
C PRO A 190 -4.14 -2.37 0.77
N GLY A 191 -4.15 -3.59 1.32
CA GLY A 191 -4.45 -3.82 2.73
C GLY A 191 -3.39 -3.25 3.68
N SER A 192 -2.10 -3.47 3.42
CA SER A 192 -1.04 -2.91 4.28
C SER A 192 -0.94 -1.40 4.17
N LEU A 193 -1.24 -0.85 2.99
CA LEU A 193 -1.32 0.58 2.74
C LEU A 193 -2.50 1.22 3.51
N TYR A 194 -3.68 0.61 3.53
CA TYR A 194 -4.78 1.06 4.39
C TYR A 194 -4.39 1.02 5.88
N ALA A 195 -3.83 -0.10 6.36
CA ALA A 195 -3.44 -0.24 7.76
C ALA A 195 -2.44 0.85 8.19
N TYR A 196 -1.44 1.14 7.35
CA TYR A 196 -0.47 2.20 7.62
C TYR A 196 -1.11 3.59 7.72
N VAL A 197 -2.01 3.92 6.79
CA VAL A 197 -2.71 5.22 6.82
C VAL A 197 -3.63 5.30 8.04
N ASP A 198 -4.35 4.23 8.37
CA ASP A 198 -5.26 4.17 9.51
C ASP A 198 -4.55 4.34 10.87
N GLU A 199 -3.34 3.76 11.02
CA GLU A 199 -2.49 3.90 12.21
C GLU A 199 -1.93 5.32 12.39
N ALA A 200 -1.72 6.06 11.29
CA ALA A 200 -1.21 7.42 11.34
C ALA A 200 -2.28 8.46 11.75
N LEU A 201 -3.54 8.06 11.86
CA LEU A 201 -4.68 8.93 12.17
C LEU A 201 -5.12 8.78 13.64
N GLY A 202 -5.32 9.93 14.30
CA GLY A 202 -5.78 10.01 15.68
C GLY A 202 -7.23 9.57 15.87
N ALA A 203 -7.66 9.48 17.14
CA ALA A 203 -9.01 9.02 17.49
C ALA A 203 -10.14 9.94 17.00
N TRP A 204 -9.84 11.22 16.77
CA TRP A 204 -10.79 12.24 16.29
C TRP A 204 -10.65 12.53 14.80
N ASP A 205 -9.65 11.94 14.14
CA ASP A 205 -9.47 12.10 12.71
C ASP A 205 -10.44 11.20 11.95
N GLN A 206 -10.91 11.68 10.81
CA GLN A 206 -11.75 10.88 9.95
C GLN A 206 -10.93 9.77 9.28
N ARG A 207 -11.40 8.53 9.35
CA ARG A 207 -10.69 7.34 8.85
C ARG A 207 -11.04 6.99 7.41
N PRO A 208 -10.04 6.68 6.55
CA PRO A 208 -10.29 6.35 5.16
C PRO A 208 -11.20 5.14 5.05
N ILE A 209 -11.96 5.07 3.95
CA ILE A 209 -12.80 3.90 3.68
C ILE A 209 -12.03 2.95 2.78
N PHE A 210 -11.95 1.70 3.21
CA PHE A 210 -11.37 0.62 2.43
C PHE A 210 -12.42 -0.46 2.17
N LYS A 211 -12.80 -0.62 0.90
CA LYS A 211 -13.69 -1.68 0.43
C LYS A 211 -12.96 -2.57 -0.54
N THR A 212 -13.08 -3.88 -0.37
CA THR A 212 -12.34 -4.83 -1.19
C THR A 212 -13.13 -6.11 -1.38
N ASN A 213 -12.99 -6.70 -2.56
CA ASN A 213 -13.43 -8.06 -2.87
C ASN A 213 -12.28 -8.81 -3.55
N VAL A 214 -11.35 -9.31 -2.73
CA VAL A 214 -10.16 -10.02 -3.18
C VAL A 214 -9.96 -11.30 -2.40
N THR A 215 -9.48 -12.35 -3.08
CA THR A 215 -9.06 -13.61 -2.43
C THR A 215 -7.62 -13.52 -1.92
N ASN A 216 -6.79 -12.71 -2.58
CA ASN A 216 -5.45 -12.34 -2.15
C ASN A 216 -5.09 -10.92 -2.60
N PHE A 217 -4.22 -10.25 -1.85
CA PHE A 217 -3.70 -8.95 -2.29
C PHE A 217 -2.48 -9.12 -3.20
N SER A 218 -2.59 -8.64 -4.43
CA SER A 218 -1.43 -8.44 -5.29
C SER A 218 -0.66 -7.18 -4.85
N PRO A 219 0.68 -7.21 -4.74
CA PRO A 219 1.46 -6.05 -4.32
C PRO A 219 1.34 -4.88 -5.31
N LEU A 220 1.06 -3.68 -4.77
CA LEU A 220 1.15 -2.43 -5.50
C LEU A 220 2.61 -2.13 -5.85
N ARG A 221 3.52 -2.30 -4.88
CA ARG A 221 4.94 -2.06 -5.05
C ARG A 221 5.73 -3.08 -4.23
N ILE A 222 6.88 -3.48 -4.73
CA ILE A 222 7.81 -4.36 -4.04
C ILE A 222 9.07 -3.54 -3.73
N ILE A 223 9.58 -3.65 -2.51
CA ILE A 223 10.85 -3.06 -2.09
C ILE A 223 11.81 -4.17 -1.64
N PRO A 224 13.12 -3.89 -1.47
CA PRO A 224 14.04 -4.90 -0.93
C PRO A 224 13.51 -5.48 0.40
N PRO A 225 13.56 -6.81 0.57
CA PRO A 225 13.06 -7.44 1.78
C PRO A 225 13.89 -7.03 2.99
N LYS A 226 13.25 -6.90 4.15
CA LYS A 226 13.93 -6.52 5.42
C LYS A 226 14.94 -7.58 5.84
N VAL A 227 14.71 -8.83 5.46
CA VAL A 227 15.66 -9.93 5.60
C VAL A 227 15.80 -10.62 4.24
N PRO A 228 17.02 -10.81 3.70
CA PRO A 228 17.22 -11.51 2.44
C PRO A 228 16.56 -12.89 2.43
N PHE A 229 15.95 -13.27 1.30
CA PHE A 229 15.28 -14.57 1.17
C PHE A 229 16.21 -15.76 1.44
N GLU A 230 17.47 -15.66 1.04
CA GLU A 230 18.50 -16.66 1.33
C GLU A 230 18.78 -16.81 2.82
N THR A 231 18.75 -15.70 3.57
CA THR A 231 18.83 -15.72 5.03
C THR A 231 17.56 -16.36 5.57
N LEU A 232 16.36 -15.82 5.27
CA LEU A 232 15.07 -16.35 5.75
C LEU A 232 14.91 -17.87 5.57
N ARG A 233 15.37 -18.44 4.46
CA ARG A 233 15.31 -19.90 4.21
C ARG A 233 16.12 -20.73 5.22
N LYS A 234 17.10 -20.15 5.91
CA LYS A 234 17.88 -20.83 6.95
C LYS A 234 17.14 -20.91 8.29
N ILE A 235 16.00 -20.23 8.46
CA ILE A 235 15.29 -20.20 9.75
C ILE A 235 14.94 -21.61 10.25
N THR A 236 14.64 -22.56 9.35
CA THR A 236 14.33 -23.95 9.68
C THR A 236 15.58 -24.79 9.97
N GLN A 237 16.77 -24.31 9.58
CA GLN A 237 18.06 -24.94 9.93
C GLN A 237 18.44 -24.59 11.37
N TYR A 238 18.16 -23.36 11.80
CA TYR A 238 18.48 -22.90 13.16
C TYR A 238 17.44 -23.32 14.19
N PHE A 239 16.19 -23.50 13.76
CA PHE A 239 15.08 -23.97 14.57
C PHE A 239 14.48 -25.22 13.92
N PRO A 240 14.95 -26.44 14.25
CA PRO A 240 14.46 -27.67 13.63
C PRO A 240 12.96 -27.93 13.87
N THR A 241 12.44 -27.48 15.02
CA THR A 241 11.01 -27.50 15.35
C THR A 241 10.54 -26.11 15.75
N ALA A 242 9.22 -25.85 15.66
CA ALA A 242 8.64 -24.54 15.97
C ALA A 242 8.83 -24.09 17.42
N ASP A 243 8.96 -25.05 18.34
CA ASP A 243 9.16 -24.87 19.78
C ASP A 243 10.63 -24.98 20.21
N SER A 244 11.54 -25.32 19.29
CA SER A 244 12.96 -25.42 19.61
C SER A 244 13.56 -24.07 19.99
N GLU A 245 14.50 -24.12 20.94
CA GLU A 245 15.38 -23.01 21.24
C GLU A 245 16.75 -23.24 20.59
N HIS A 246 17.32 -22.19 20.03
CA HIS A 246 18.69 -22.20 19.53
C HIS A 246 19.63 -21.75 20.65
N LYS A 247 20.47 -22.67 21.14
CA LYS A 247 21.45 -22.37 22.20
C LYS A 247 22.52 -21.44 21.67
N LEU A 248 22.89 -20.47 22.49
CA LEU A 248 23.92 -19.48 22.19
C LEU A 248 24.98 -19.56 23.30
N ASP A 249 26.20 -19.20 22.96
CA ASP A 249 27.32 -19.08 23.89
C ASP A 249 28.29 -17.98 23.38
N PRO A 250 29.34 -17.60 24.14
CA PRO A 250 30.24 -16.53 23.75
C PRO A 250 30.94 -16.72 22.39
N SER A 251 30.97 -17.92 21.80
CA SER A 251 31.56 -18.12 20.46
C SER A 251 30.75 -17.51 19.31
N TYR A 252 29.49 -17.13 19.56
CA TYR A 252 28.63 -16.47 18.57
C TYR A 252 28.93 -14.98 18.39
N GLU A 253 29.58 -14.35 19.36
CA GLU A 253 29.86 -12.92 19.37
C GLU A 253 31.25 -12.63 18.81
N ASP A 254 31.37 -11.74 17.82
CA ASP A 254 32.63 -11.55 17.08
C ASP A 254 33.68 -10.74 17.86
N THR A 255 33.28 -10.09 18.95
CA THR A 255 34.18 -9.40 19.88
C THR A 255 34.81 -10.31 20.92
N GLU A 256 34.35 -11.54 21.08
CA GLU A 256 34.85 -12.47 22.10
C GLU A 256 36.08 -13.23 21.64
N ALA A 257 37.00 -13.55 22.57
CA ALA A 257 38.20 -14.31 22.26
C ALA A 257 37.89 -15.75 21.81
N SER A 258 36.73 -16.28 22.20
CA SER A 258 36.22 -17.60 21.82
C SER A 258 35.43 -17.60 20.51
N ALA A 259 35.36 -16.48 19.79
CA ALA A 259 34.55 -16.33 18.58
C ALA A 259 34.87 -17.44 17.56
N ASP A 260 33.84 -18.19 17.17
CA ASP A 260 33.92 -19.15 16.08
C ASP A 260 33.34 -18.52 14.80
N PRO A 261 34.07 -18.51 13.67
CA PRO A 261 33.63 -17.85 12.45
C PRO A 261 32.29 -18.35 11.88
N ASP A 262 31.90 -19.61 12.12
CA ASP A 262 30.64 -20.15 11.64
C ASP A 262 29.49 -19.82 12.59
N ASN A 263 29.71 -19.87 13.90
CA ASN A 263 28.74 -19.39 14.88
C ASN A 263 28.46 -17.89 14.72
N VAL A 264 29.48 -17.08 14.46
CA VAL A 264 29.32 -15.64 14.18
C VAL A 264 28.43 -15.39 12.96
N LYS A 265 28.54 -16.20 11.89
CA LYS A 265 27.66 -16.07 10.71
C LYS A 265 26.21 -16.40 11.06
N ILE A 266 25.98 -17.48 11.82
CA ILE A 266 24.65 -17.85 12.30
C ILE A 266 24.08 -16.74 13.17
N PHE A 267 24.90 -16.19 14.07
CA PHE A 267 24.50 -15.12 14.97
C PHE A 267 24.04 -13.87 14.21
N LYS A 268 24.77 -13.47 13.16
CA LYS A 268 24.39 -12.34 12.29
C LYS A 268 23.05 -12.57 11.60
N ASP A 269 22.75 -13.81 11.19
CA ASP A 269 21.44 -14.15 10.65
C ASP A 269 20.34 -14.12 11.73
N LEU A 270 20.61 -14.61 12.95
CA LEU A 270 19.69 -14.55 14.10
C LEU A 270 19.41 -13.12 14.57
N GLN A 271 20.43 -12.25 14.58
CA GLN A 271 20.28 -10.82 14.88
C GLN A 271 19.42 -10.11 13.83
N LYS A 272 19.57 -10.44 12.54
CA LYS A 272 18.66 -9.94 11.49
C LYS A 272 17.23 -10.42 11.70
N TYR A 273 17.01 -11.64 12.15
CA TYR A 273 15.67 -12.11 12.50
C TYR A 273 15.10 -11.34 13.70
N GLN A 274 15.92 -11.07 14.71
CA GLN A 274 15.51 -10.33 15.88
C GLN A 274 15.15 -8.87 15.56
N SER A 275 15.87 -8.21 14.64
CA SER A 275 15.57 -6.83 14.24
C SER A 275 14.22 -6.65 13.53
N VAL A 276 13.65 -7.74 12.99
CA VAL A 276 12.31 -7.76 12.39
C VAL A 276 11.30 -8.55 13.23
N GLY A 277 11.64 -8.90 14.47
CA GLY A 277 10.74 -9.57 15.42
C GLY A 277 10.42 -11.03 15.10
N LEU A 278 11.22 -11.71 14.27
CA LEU A 278 11.06 -13.14 14.00
C LEU A 278 11.63 -14.02 15.12
N VAL A 279 12.69 -13.54 15.78
CA VAL A 279 13.39 -14.25 16.87
C VAL A 279 13.50 -13.33 18.09
N VAL A 280 13.45 -13.92 19.29
CA VAL A 280 13.64 -13.21 20.55
C VAL A 280 14.62 -13.99 21.44
N PRO A 281 15.51 -13.32 22.19
CA PRO A 281 16.33 -13.98 23.21
C PRO A 281 15.46 -14.57 24.33
N VAL A 282 16.00 -15.60 25.00
CA VAL A 282 15.38 -16.24 26.16
C VAL A 282 16.23 -15.95 27.39
N ASN A 283 15.60 -15.50 28.48
CA ASN A 283 16.28 -15.12 29.73
C ASN A 283 17.38 -14.05 29.54
N ALA A 284 17.27 -13.22 28.52
CA ALA A 284 18.16 -12.10 28.23
C ALA A 284 17.40 -10.98 27.51
N GLU A 285 17.85 -9.74 27.67
CA GLU A 285 17.23 -8.56 27.07
C GLU A 285 17.58 -8.41 25.57
N PHE A 286 18.84 -8.70 25.22
CA PHE A 286 19.36 -8.58 23.86
C PHE A 286 20.07 -9.87 23.43
N MET A 287 20.16 -10.10 22.12
CA MET A 287 20.86 -11.26 21.55
C MET A 287 22.31 -11.34 22.05
N TYR A 288 23.00 -10.19 22.18
CA TYR A 288 24.35 -10.10 22.73
C TYR A 288 24.48 -10.77 24.11
N TYR A 289 23.62 -10.37 25.06
CA TYR A 289 23.61 -10.98 26.39
C TYR A 289 23.16 -12.44 26.36
N ALA A 290 22.31 -12.82 25.40
CA ALA A 290 21.91 -14.20 25.26
C ALA A 290 23.10 -15.10 24.90
N ALA A 291 24.00 -14.63 24.03
CA ALA A 291 25.26 -15.29 23.70
C ALA A 291 26.23 -15.29 24.89
N LEU A 292 26.54 -14.13 25.47
CA LEU A 292 27.52 -14.05 26.57
C LEU A 292 27.13 -14.88 27.79
N ASN A 293 25.86 -14.88 28.15
CA ASN A 293 25.35 -15.62 29.31
C ASN A 293 25.04 -17.08 29.00
N SER A 294 25.40 -17.57 27.80
CA SER A 294 25.20 -18.96 27.37
C SER A 294 23.74 -19.43 27.47
N THR A 295 22.80 -18.59 27.04
CA THR A 295 21.37 -18.87 27.09
C THR A 295 20.87 -19.39 25.73
N SER A 296 19.83 -18.78 25.17
CA SER A 296 19.24 -19.19 23.91
C SER A 296 18.40 -18.09 23.28
N CYS A 297 17.92 -18.36 22.06
CA CYS A 297 16.85 -17.59 21.43
C CYS A 297 15.78 -18.55 20.88
N ARG A 298 14.60 -18.02 20.60
CA ARG A 298 13.45 -18.79 20.08
C ARG A 298 12.63 -17.99 19.08
N LEU A 299 11.82 -18.70 18.30
CA LEU A 299 10.88 -18.09 17.38
C LEU A 299 9.78 -17.33 18.14
N THR A 300 9.38 -16.18 17.61
CA THR A 300 8.14 -15.50 17.99
C THR A 300 6.95 -16.11 17.23
N ALA A 301 5.72 -15.66 17.51
CA ALA A 301 4.55 -16.05 16.71
C ALA A 301 4.72 -15.67 15.22
N LEU A 302 5.34 -14.53 14.93
CA LEU A 302 5.67 -14.11 13.57
C LEU A 302 6.80 -14.97 12.98
N GLY A 303 7.83 -15.27 13.78
CA GLY A 303 8.89 -16.21 13.44
C GLY A 303 8.35 -17.57 12.98
N TYR A 304 7.41 -18.12 13.74
CA TYR A 304 6.73 -19.37 13.41
C TYR A 304 6.00 -19.32 12.06
N GLN A 305 5.34 -18.21 11.72
CA GLN A 305 4.70 -18.07 10.40
C GLN A 305 5.71 -18.15 9.26
N TYR A 306 6.85 -17.48 9.38
CA TYR A 306 7.91 -17.53 8.36
C TYR A 306 8.60 -18.89 8.31
N TRP A 307 8.83 -19.52 9.46
CA TRP A 307 9.32 -20.90 9.54
C TRP A 307 8.40 -21.87 8.79
N ARG A 308 7.08 -21.73 8.94
CA ARG A 308 6.10 -22.51 8.17
C ARG A 308 6.19 -22.25 6.67
N LEU A 309 6.27 -20.97 6.25
CA LEU A 309 6.40 -20.62 4.84
C LEU A 309 7.63 -21.25 4.19
N VAL A 310 8.76 -21.30 4.91
CA VAL A 310 9.98 -21.98 4.44
C VAL A 310 9.78 -23.48 4.31
N ASN A 311 9.22 -24.14 5.33
CA ASN A 311 8.97 -25.59 5.29
C ASN A 311 7.97 -26.00 4.21
N GLU A 312 6.93 -25.19 3.98
CA GLU A 312 5.95 -25.40 2.92
C GLU A 312 6.46 -24.99 1.53
N LYS A 313 7.70 -24.47 1.41
CA LYS A 313 8.31 -23.95 0.16
C LYS A 313 7.51 -22.82 -0.50
N ARG A 314 6.96 -21.92 0.32
CA ARG A 314 6.09 -20.79 -0.07
C ARG A 314 6.71 -19.42 0.18
N LEU A 315 8.02 -19.37 0.45
CA LEU A 315 8.76 -18.14 0.72
C LEU A 315 9.07 -17.36 -0.56
#